data_AF-A0A736Z2R2-F1
#
_entry.id   AF-A0A736Z2R2-F1
#
_cell.length_a   1.000
_cell.length_b   1.000
_cell.length_c   1.000
_cell.angle_alpha   90.00
_cell.angle_beta   90.00
_cell.angle_gamma   90.00
#
_symmetry.space_group_name_H-M   'P 1'
#
loop_
_entity.id
_entity.type
_entity.pdbx_description
1 polymer ?
#
loop_
_entity_poly.entity_id
_entity_poly.type
_entity_poly.pdbx_seq_one_letter_code
_entity_poly.pdbx_strand_id
1 'polypeptide(L)'
;MQVLNSQRKAFLDMVAWSEGTDNGRQPTRNHGYDVIVGGELFTDYSDHPRKLVTLNPKLKSTAAGRYQLLSRWWDAYRNQLGLKDFSPKSQDAVALQQIKERGALPMIDRGDIRQAIDRCSNIWASLPGAGYGQYEHKIGDLIARFKEAGGVVNEVEL
;
A
#
# COMPACT_ATOMS: atom_id res chain seq x y z
N MET A 1 -7.92 15.56 -3.36
CA MET A 1 -6.91 14.52 -3.04
C MET A 1 -6.38 14.77 -1.64
N GLN A 2 -5.98 13.73 -0.90
CA GLN A 2 -5.44 13.90 0.46
C GLN A 2 -4.06 14.57 0.41
N VAL A 3 -3.77 15.47 1.37
CA VAL A 3 -2.46 16.12 1.47
C VAL A 3 -1.40 15.08 1.84
N LEU A 4 -0.29 15.05 1.11
CA LEU A 4 0.86 14.23 1.44
C LEU A 4 1.80 15.03 2.35
N ASN A 5 2.00 14.58 3.58
CA ASN A 5 3.00 15.10 4.52
C ASN A 5 4.09 14.02 4.75
N SER A 6 5.11 14.35 5.53
CA SER A 6 6.23 13.42 5.81
C SER A 6 5.76 12.11 6.45
N GLN A 7 4.86 12.16 7.44
CA GLN A 7 4.31 10.98 8.11
C GLN A 7 3.55 10.07 7.15
N ARG A 8 2.66 10.63 6.34
CA ARG A 8 1.87 9.89 5.36
C ARG A 8 2.75 9.29 4.27
N LYS A 9 3.77 10.03 3.80
CA LYS A 9 4.77 9.50 2.88
C LYS A 9 5.51 8.31 3.49
N ALA A 10 6.01 8.44 4.73
CA ALA A 10 6.69 7.36 5.42
C ALA A 10 5.79 6.13 5.63
N PHE A 11 4.50 6.34 5.91
CA PHE A 11 3.53 5.27 6.01
C PHE A 11 3.34 4.55 4.67
N LEU A 12 3.20 5.29 3.58
CA LEU A 12 3.11 4.72 2.23
C LEU A 12 4.39 3.96 1.83
N ASP A 13 5.57 4.48 2.18
CA ASP A 13 6.85 3.79 1.92
C ASP A 13 6.93 2.46 2.70
N MET A 14 6.44 2.44 3.95
CA MET A 14 6.33 1.23 4.75
C MET A 14 5.33 0.22 4.16
N VAL A 15 4.18 0.68 3.66
CA VAL A 15 3.22 -0.20 2.95
C VAL A 15 3.84 -0.78 1.68
N ALA A 16 4.55 0.02 0.88
CA ALA A 16 5.22 -0.44 -0.33
C ALA A 16 6.26 -1.54 -0.04
N TRP A 17 7.03 -1.37 1.03
CA TRP A 17 7.94 -2.40 1.51
C TRP A 17 7.19 -3.67 1.95
N SER A 18 6.10 -3.51 2.69
CA SER A 18 5.30 -4.60 3.26
C SER A 18 4.61 -5.44 2.19
N GLU A 19 4.01 -4.80 1.18
CA GLU A 19 3.40 -5.47 0.03
C GLU A 19 4.45 -6.05 -0.95
N GLY A 20 5.74 -5.87 -0.62
CA GLY A 20 6.85 -6.45 -1.36
C GLY A 20 7.15 -5.76 -2.69
N THR A 21 6.65 -4.55 -2.92
CA THR A 21 6.81 -3.82 -4.18
C THR A 21 8.07 -2.95 -4.20
N ASP A 22 8.46 -2.41 -3.04
CA ASP A 22 9.61 -1.51 -2.87
C ASP A 22 10.47 -1.94 -1.66
N ASN A 23 11.11 -3.11 -1.78
CA ASN A 23 11.83 -3.77 -0.68
C ASN A 23 13.32 -4.05 -0.96
N GLY A 24 13.85 -3.51 -2.06
CA GLY A 24 15.23 -3.75 -2.52
C GLY A 24 15.51 -5.15 -3.08
N ARG A 25 14.49 -6.03 -3.17
CA ARG A 25 14.59 -7.39 -3.74
C ARG A 25 13.70 -7.58 -4.96
N GLN A 26 12.48 -7.06 -4.90
CA GLN A 26 11.56 -7.03 -6.04
C GLN A 26 12.13 -6.11 -7.12
N PRO A 27 12.34 -6.60 -8.36
CA PRO A 27 12.66 -5.72 -9.48
C PRO A 27 11.59 -4.66 -9.65
N THR A 28 11.98 -3.40 -9.78
CA THR A 28 11.11 -2.27 -10.08
C THR A 28 11.92 -1.19 -10.78
N ARG A 29 11.29 -0.44 -11.67
CA ARG A 29 11.87 0.75 -12.33
C ARG A 29 11.37 2.04 -11.73
N ASN A 30 10.45 1.96 -10.77
CA ASN A 30 9.77 3.12 -10.19
C ASN A 30 9.27 2.80 -8.77
N HIS A 31 10.17 2.41 -7.86
CA HIS A 31 9.86 2.28 -6.42
C HIS A 31 8.58 1.48 -6.11
N GLY A 32 8.33 0.39 -6.84
CA GLY A 32 7.18 -0.48 -6.68
C GLY A 32 5.91 -0.06 -7.44
N TYR A 33 5.84 1.16 -7.97
CA TYR A 33 4.66 1.68 -8.69
C TYR A 33 4.30 0.90 -9.95
N ASP A 34 5.25 0.16 -10.53
CA ASP A 34 5.11 -0.67 -11.73
C ASP A 34 4.88 -2.16 -11.45
N VAL A 35 4.77 -2.59 -10.19
CA VAL A 35 4.75 -4.03 -9.85
C VAL A 35 3.35 -4.62 -9.97
N ILE A 36 3.21 -5.71 -10.73
CA ILE A 36 2.05 -6.60 -10.73
C ILE A 36 2.30 -7.71 -9.71
N VAL A 37 1.25 -8.14 -9.03
CA VAL A 37 1.28 -9.31 -8.13
C VAL A 37 1.92 -10.52 -8.81
N GLY A 38 2.84 -11.19 -8.10
CA GLY A 38 3.70 -12.24 -8.66
C GLY A 38 5.05 -11.74 -9.18
N GLY A 39 5.27 -10.41 -9.22
CA GLY A 39 6.58 -9.79 -9.44
C GLY A 39 6.87 -9.32 -10.86
N GLU A 40 5.93 -9.47 -11.78
CA GLU A 40 6.03 -8.86 -13.11
C GLU A 40 5.91 -7.34 -13.05
N LEU A 41 6.37 -6.65 -14.11
CA LEU A 41 6.29 -5.20 -14.24
C LEU A 41 5.35 -4.80 -15.37
N PHE A 42 4.59 -3.72 -15.16
CA PHE A 42 3.90 -3.00 -16.23
C PHE A 42 4.63 -1.70 -16.57
N THR A 43 4.36 -1.14 -17.75
CA THR A 43 5.04 0.07 -18.24
C THR A 43 4.09 1.18 -18.65
N ASP A 44 2.82 0.86 -18.90
CA ASP A 44 1.78 1.85 -19.18
C ASP A 44 1.01 2.19 -17.91
N TYR A 45 1.08 3.45 -17.52
CA TYR A 45 0.36 3.99 -16.37
C TYR A 45 -0.97 4.64 -16.76
N SER A 46 -1.45 4.52 -18.00
CA SER A 46 -2.73 5.11 -18.43
C SER A 46 -3.94 4.48 -17.74
N ASP A 47 -3.85 3.22 -17.31
CA ASP A 47 -4.84 2.52 -16.50
C ASP A 47 -4.18 1.44 -15.65
N HIS A 48 -4.93 0.88 -14.68
CA HIS A 48 -4.50 -0.32 -13.98
C HIS A 48 -4.33 -1.48 -14.99
N PRO A 49 -3.30 -2.35 -14.87
CA PRO A 49 -2.98 -3.34 -15.90
C PRO A 49 -4.02 -4.47 -16.06
N ARG A 50 -4.89 -4.67 -15.04
CA ARG A 50 -6.01 -5.63 -15.02
C ARG A 50 -5.61 -7.07 -15.34
N LYS A 51 -4.33 -7.40 -15.16
CA LYS A 51 -3.82 -8.76 -15.35
C LYS A 51 -4.27 -9.65 -14.20
N LEU A 52 -5.06 -10.69 -14.48
CA LEU A 52 -5.38 -11.73 -13.52
C LEU A 52 -4.23 -12.74 -13.47
N VAL A 53 -3.45 -12.70 -12.40
CA VAL A 53 -2.31 -13.60 -12.17
C VAL A 53 -2.73 -14.76 -11.27
N THR A 54 -2.37 -15.97 -11.65
CA THR A 54 -2.55 -17.17 -10.81
C THR A 54 -1.28 -17.37 -9.98
N LEU A 55 -1.38 -17.14 -8.66
CA LEU A 55 -0.25 -17.27 -7.73
C LEU A 55 -0.03 -18.72 -7.31
N ASN A 56 -1.12 -19.47 -7.18
CA ASN A 56 -1.13 -20.91 -6.96
C ASN A 56 -2.49 -21.47 -7.43
N PRO A 57 -2.71 -22.80 -7.46
CA PRO A 57 -3.96 -23.39 -7.96
C PRO A 57 -5.25 -22.90 -7.27
N LYS A 58 -5.15 -22.33 -6.07
CA LYS A 58 -6.29 -21.85 -5.26
C LYS A 58 -6.38 -20.33 -5.14
N LEU A 59 -5.37 -19.58 -5.63
CA LEU A 59 -5.29 -18.13 -5.44
C LEU A 59 -4.97 -17.43 -6.76
N LYS A 60 -5.86 -16.51 -7.15
CA LYS A 60 -5.67 -15.58 -8.26
C LYS A 60 -5.85 -14.16 -7.75
N SER A 61 -5.08 -13.23 -8.28
CA SER A 61 -5.16 -11.81 -7.91
C SER A 61 -5.00 -10.91 -9.12
N THR A 62 -5.58 -9.72 -9.04
CA THR A 62 -5.37 -8.64 -10.02
C THR A 62 -4.56 -7.49 -9.43
N ALA A 63 -3.94 -7.69 -8.28
CA ALA A 63 -3.21 -6.63 -7.58
C ALA A 63 -2.08 -6.06 -8.44
N ALA A 64 -1.98 -4.74 -8.48
CA ALA A 64 -0.89 -4.05 -9.15
C ALA A 64 -0.60 -2.69 -8.50
N GLY A 65 0.55 -2.14 -8.86
CA GLY A 65 1.06 -0.89 -8.35
C GLY A 65 1.71 -1.04 -6.98
N ARG A 66 2.23 0.08 -6.48
CA ARG A 66 3.03 0.16 -5.25
C ARG A 66 2.29 -0.38 -4.03
N TYR A 67 0.98 -0.23 -4.03
CA TYR A 67 0.08 -0.62 -2.94
C TYR A 67 -0.80 -1.83 -3.30
N GLN A 68 -0.45 -2.57 -4.35
CA GLN A 68 -1.11 -3.82 -4.77
C GLN A 68 -2.64 -3.69 -4.87
N LEU A 69 -3.12 -2.58 -5.42
CA LEU A 69 -4.55 -2.29 -5.57
C LEU A 69 -5.19 -3.30 -6.54
N LEU A 70 -6.34 -3.87 -6.16
CA LEU A 70 -7.10 -4.75 -7.05
C LEU A 70 -7.85 -3.93 -8.11
N SER A 71 -7.93 -4.46 -9.34
CA SER A 71 -8.66 -3.84 -10.47
C SER A 71 -10.09 -3.37 -10.13
N ARG A 72 -10.87 -4.18 -9.39
CA ARG A 72 -12.23 -3.82 -8.95
C ARG A 72 -12.28 -2.55 -8.09
N TRP A 73 -11.26 -2.34 -7.26
CA TRP A 73 -11.18 -1.18 -6.38
C TRP A 73 -10.61 0.03 -7.11
N TRP A 74 -9.68 -0.20 -8.03
CA TRP A 74 -9.25 0.83 -8.96
C TRP A 74 -10.44 1.47 -9.70
N ASP A 75 -11.36 0.68 -10.24
CA ASP A 75 -12.54 1.22 -10.93
C ASP A 75 -13.41 2.11 -10.04
N ALA A 76 -13.64 1.68 -8.79
CA ALA A 76 -14.41 2.45 -7.83
C ALA A 76 -13.73 3.78 -7.49
N TYR A 77 -12.43 3.75 -7.14
CA TYR A 77 -11.70 4.94 -6.75
C TYR A 77 -11.40 5.87 -7.92
N ARG A 78 -11.15 5.34 -9.11
CA ARG A 78 -10.97 6.13 -10.33
C ARG A 78 -12.18 7.02 -10.55
N ASN A 79 -13.38 6.46 -10.42
CA ASN A 79 -14.63 7.21 -10.54
C ASN A 79 -14.85 8.17 -9.36
N GLN A 80 -14.71 7.68 -8.13
CA GLN A 80 -14.93 8.47 -6.91
C GLN A 80 -14.02 9.70 -6.82
N LEU A 81 -12.75 9.57 -7.24
CA LEU A 81 -11.74 10.61 -7.13
C LEU A 81 -11.50 11.35 -8.45
N GLY A 82 -12.15 10.95 -9.55
CA GLY A 82 -11.99 11.56 -10.87
C GLY A 82 -10.60 11.35 -11.49
N LEU A 83 -9.93 10.24 -11.18
CA LEU A 83 -8.56 9.96 -11.62
C LEU A 83 -8.53 9.59 -13.11
N LYS A 84 -7.49 10.06 -13.81
CA LYS A 84 -7.37 9.93 -15.27
C LYS A 84 -6.40 8.84 -15.70
N ASP A 85 -5.54 8.42 -14.80
CA ASP A 85 -4.44 7.49 -15.02
C ASP A 85 -4.19 6.65 -13.77
N PHE A 86 -3.35 5.64 -13.87
CA PHE A 86 -2.83 4.83 -12.76
C PHE A 86 -1.39 5.24 -12.39
N SER A 87 -1.01 6.49 -12.63
CA SER A 87 0.32 7.04 -12.31
C SER A 87 0.64 6.91 -10.81
N PRO A 88 1.92 7.06 -10.39
CA PRO A 88 2.28 7.07 -8.98
C PRO A 88 1.41 7.98 -8.11
N LYS A 89 1.11 9.18 -8.60
CA LYS A 89 0.24 10.14 -7.91
C LYS A 89 -1.19 9.62 -7.72
N SER A 90 -1.74 8.95 -8.72
CA SER A 90 -3.07 8.35 -8.65
C SER A 90 -3.08 7.15 -7.70
N GLN A 91 -2.04 6.32 -7.71
CA GLN A 91 -1.88 5.22 -6.76
C GLN A 91 -1.80 5.73 -5.31
N ASP A 92 -0.99 6.76 -5.04
CA ASP A 92 -0.90 7.43 -3.73
C ASP A 92 -2.27 7.99 -3.30
N ALA A 93 -2.97 8.64 -4.23
CA ALA A 93 -4.27 9.22 -3.95
C ALA A 93 -5.30 8.16 -3.52
N VAL A 94 -5.29 6.98 -4.17
CA VAL A 94 -6.15 5.85 -3.77
C VAL A 94 -5.72 5.29 -2.43
N ALA A 95 -4.42 5.06 -2.20
CA ALA A 95 -3.93 4.54 -0.92
C ALA A 95 -4.29 5.47 0.25
N LEU A 96 -4.07 6.77 0.11
CA LEU A 96 -4.44 7.76 1.13
C LEU A 96 -5.96 7.88 1.30
N GLN A 97 -6.74 7.68 0.24
CA GLN A 97 -8.19 7.64 0.33
C GLN A 97 -8.67 6.42 1.12
N GLN A 98 -8.11 5.23 0.87
CA GLN A 98 -8.40 4.03 1.66
C GLN A 98 -8.03 4.23 3.14
N ILE A 99 -6.85 4.78 3.42
CA ILE A 99 -6.40 5.11 4.79
C ILE A 99 -7.36 6.11 5.46
N LYS A 100 -7.84 7.12 4.71
CA LYS A 100 -8.84 8.07 5.22
C LYS A 100 -10.14 7.38 5.61
N GLU A 101 -10.65 6.50 4.76
CA GLU A 101 -11.89 5.76 5.00
C GLU A 101 -11.78 4.80 6.18
N ARG A 102 -10.56 4.35 6.50
CA ARG A 102 -10.26 3.64 7.74
C ARG A 102 -10.07 4.53 8.96
N GLY A 103 -10.12 5.85 8.82
CA GLY A 103 -9.91 6.81 9.90
C GLY A 103 -8.47 6.85 10.44
N ALA A 104 -7.50 6.35 9.66
CA ALA A 104 -6.12 6.20 10.10
C ALA A 104 -5.23 7.42 9.80
N LEU A 105 -5.68 8.38 8.97
CA LEU A 105 -4.88 9.59 8.67
C LEU A 105 -4.47 10.37 9.94
N PRO A 106 -5.37 10.67 10.90
CA PRO A 106 -4.97 11.39 12.11
C PRO A 106 -3.99 10.58 12.98
N MET A 107 -4.10 9.25 12.97
CA MET A 107 -3.17 8.37 13.69
C MET A 107 -1.78 8.45 13.10
N ILE A 108 -1.67 8.37 11.77
CA ILE A 108 -0.40 8.54 11.05
C ILE A 108 0.20 9.91 11.32
N ASP A 109 -0.61 10.97 11.20
CA ASP A 109 -0.16 12.35 11.38
C ASP A 109 0.40 12.60 12.78
N ARG A 110 -0.17 11.98 13.83
CA ARG A 110 0.29 12.12 15.21
C ARG A 110 1.33 11.07 15.64
N GLY A 111 1.69 10.12 14.79
CA GLY A 111 2.72 9.11 15.06
C GLY A 111 2.23 7.83 15.77
N ASP A 112 0.92 7.57 15.80
CA ASP A 112 0.30 6.35 16.37
C ASP A 112 0.28 5.22 15.33
N ILE A 113 1.46 4.75 14.94
CA ILE A 113 1.62 3.94 13.72
C ILE A 113 1.09 2.52 13.89
N ARG A 114 1.18 1.90 15.06
CA ARG A 114 0.59 0.57 15.34
C ARG A 114 -0.92 0.61 15.17
N GLN A 115 -1.58 1.64 15.71
CA GLN A 115 -3.03 1.81 15.54
C GLN A 115 -3.38 2.05 14.07
N ALA A 116 -2.57 2.85 13.36
CA ALA A 116 -2.79 3.07 11.93
C ALA A 116 -2.63 1.78 11.10
N ILE A 117 -1.64 0.93 11.43
CA ILE A 117 -1.42 -0.38 10.79
C ILE A 117 -2.61 -1.30 11.05
N ASP A 118 -3.03 -1.45 12.32
CA ASP A 118 -4.18 -2.27 12.70
C ASP A 118 -5.45 -1.83 11.97
N ARG A 119 -5.70 -0.51 11.91
CA ARG A 119 -6.87 0.04 11.20
C ARG A 119 -6.84 -0.21 9.71
N CYS A 120 -5.67 -0.40 9.10
CA CYS A 120 -5.51 -0.65 7.68
C CYS A 120 -5.31 -2.12 7.29
N SER A 121 -5.28 -3.05 8.26
CA SER A 121 -4.95 -4.47 8.03
C SER A 121 -5.88 -5.14 7.00
N ASN A 122 -7.15 -4.77 6.97
CA ASN A 122 -8.12 -5.30 6.01
C ASN A 122 -8.01 -4.70 4.58
N ILE A 123 -7.05 -3.80 4.33
CA ILE A 123 -6.76 -3.26 2.99
C ILE A 123 -5.60 -4.04 2.36
N TRP A 124 -4.54 -4.28 3.13
CA TRP A 124 -3.26 -4.83 2.68
C TRP A 124 -3.00 -6.16 3.37
N ALA A 125 -2.90 -7.22 2.56
CA ALA A 125 -2.79 -8.58 3.07
C ALA A 125 -1.46 -8.85 3.78
N SER A 126 -0.45 -8.02 3.55
CA SER A 126 0.86 -8.12 4.20
C SER A 126 0.90 -7.53 5.61
N LEU A 127 -0.11 -6.76 6.02
CA LEU A 127 -0.17 -6.17 7.35
C LEU A 127 -0.67 -7.19 8.40
N PRO A 128 -0.20 -7.10 9.65
CA PRO A 128 -0.63 -8.01 10.71
C PRO A 128 -2.14 -7.87 10.98
N GLY A 129 -2.83 -9.00 11.10
CA GLY A 129 -4.27 -9.07 11.36
C GLY A 129 -5.14 -8.98 10.10
N ALA A 130 -4.55 -9.03 8.90
CA ALA A 130 -5.28 -8.92 7.64
C ALA A 130 -6.18 -10.14 7.37
N GLY A 131 -5.77 -11.33 7.80
CA GLY A 131 -6.62 -12.53 7.78
C GLY A 131 -6.83 -13.16 6.41
N TYR A 132 -6.05 -12.78 5.40
CA TYR A 132 -6.14 -13.32 4.04
C TYR A 132 -5.48 -14.70 3.87
N GLY A 133 -4.92 -15.27 4.95
CA GLY A 133 -4.14 -16.51 4.88
C GLY A 133 -2.84 -16.37 4.06
N GLN A 134 -2.37 -15.13 3.90
CA GLN A 134 -1.10 -14.78 3.25
C GLN A 134 -0.04 -14.49 4.33
N TYR A 135 1.20 -14.29 3.91
CA TYR A 135 2.28 -13.91 4.84
C TYR A 135 2.05 -12.48 5.35
N GLU A 136 2.01 -12.34 6.68
CA GLU A 136 1.89 -11.05 7.36
C GLU A 136 3.23 -10.68 8.01
N HIS A 137 3.62 -9.41 7.92
CA HIS A 137 4.82 -8.89 8.56
C HIS A 137 4.64 -8.71 10.07
N LYS A 138 5.75 -8.84 10.81
CA LYS A 138 5.77 -8.47 12.22
C LYS A 138 5.64 -6.96 12.38
N ILE A 139 4.84 -6.53 13.36
CA ILE A 139 4.62 -5.11 13.63
C ILE A 139 5.93 -4.34 13.89
N GLY A 140 6.91 -4.96 14.55
CA GLY A 140 8.22 -4.35 14.80
C GLY A 140 9.00 -4.01 13.54
N ASP A 141 8.95 -4.88 12.52
CA ASP A 141 9.63 -4.67 11.24
C ASP A 141 8.98 -3.50 10.48
N LEU A 142 7.65 -3.40 10.51
CA LEU A 142 6.90 -2.29 9.90
C LEU A 142 7.23 -0.96 10.56
N ILE A 143 7.27 -0.92 11.88
CA ILE A 143 7.66 0.29 12.63
C ILE A 143 9.10 0.71 12.32
N ALA A 144 10.02 -0.24 12.21
CA ALA A 144 11.40 0.07 11.80
C ALA A 144 11.45 0.68 10.40
N ARG A 145 10.72 0.12 9.44
CA ARG A 145 10.65 0.64 8.06
C ARG A 145 10.01 2.01 7.97
N PHE A 146 8.98 2.28 8.76
CA PHE A 146 8.39 3.61 8.89
C PHE A 146 9.40 4.65 9.39
N LYS A 147 10.20 4.30 10.40
CA LYS A 147 11.26 5.17 10.94
C LYS A 147 12.39 5.40 9.93
N GLU A 148 12.83 4.36 9.23
CA GLU A 148 13.83 4.45 8.16
C GLU A 148 13.37 5.36 7.02
N ALA A 149 12.07 5.40 6.73
CA ALA A 149 11.46 6.31 5.76
C ALA A 149 11.31 7.76 6.26
N GLY A 150 11.81 8.07 7.46
CA GLY A 150 11.81 9.42 8.06
C GLY A 150 10.55 9.73 8.88
N GLY A 151 9.71 8.74 9.17
CA GLY A 151 8.54 8.89 10.01
C GLY A 151 8.88 8.91 11.51
N VAL A 152 8.15 9.71 12.28
CA VAL A 152 8.26 9.83 13.73
C VAL A 152 7.14 9.03 14.40
N VAL A 153 7.50 8.17 15.36
CA VAL A 153 6.56 7.35 16.13
C VAL A 153 6.42 7.97 17.52
N ASN A 154 5.18 8.22 17.94
CA ASN A 154 4.84 8.82 19.24
C ASN A 154 4.11 7.82 20.13
N GLU A 155 4.59 6.58 20.15
CA GLU A 155 4.02 5.52 20.98
C GLU A 155 4.77 5.47 22.31
N VAL A 156 4.01 5.46 23.41
CA VAL A 156 4.54 5.05 24.71
C VAL A 156 4.80 3.54 24.62
N GLU A 157 6.02 3.09 24.90
CA GLU A 157 6.26 1.66 25.12
C GLU A 157 5.31 1.21 26.25
N LEU A 158 4.39 0.30 25.91
CA LEU A 158 3.57 -0.42 26.89
C LEU A 158 4.44 -1.43 27.62
#